data_AF-A0A1V5J2J6-F1
#
_entry.id   AF-A0A1V5J2J6-F1
#
_cell.length_a   1.000
_cell.length_b   1.000
_cell.length_c   1.000
_cell.angle_alpha   90.00
_cell.angle_beta   90.00
_cell.angle_gamma   90.00
#
_symmetry.space_group_name_H-M   'P 1'
#
loop_
_entity.id
_entity.type
_entity.pdbx_description
1 polymer ?
#
loop_
_entity_poly.entity_id
_entity_poly.type
_entity_poly.pdbx_seq_one_letter_code
_entity_poly.pdbx_strand_id
1 'polypeptide(L)'
;MASFAGYSRAAGVWRRGALVALVVVASAATLLCAGCRGRSALRDEVMSYFPNNEGFTWTYFGFAEYGHKMSIDRITNTKSPGNVVYEISGAVFDMSDGESGRDFSFGLEYIFTRDDVRERILHKDVFPHRIDGLVMLKAPVKEEQKWSFRAEDGSEVDARITRTGKDLDDDLAYCEVEYTTPDASMPDGLYRETRVFKKGLGVVAFKSTILPDVEFSYSLASTSRSR
;
A
#
# COMPACT_ATOMS: atom_id res chain seq x y z
N MET A 1 -98.01 -10.16 22.19
CA MET A 1 -98.19 -11.61 22.39
C MET A 1 -97.42 -12.34 21.32
N ALA A 2 -96.57 -13.30 21.73
CA ALA A 2 -95.94 -14.41 20.97
C ALA A 2 -95.15 -14.04 19.68
N SER A 3 -93.81 -14.20 19.55
CA SER A 3 -92.97 -15.42 19.58
C SER A 3 -93.44 -16.48 18.54
N PHE A 4 -92.64 -17.12 17.67
CA PHE A 4 -91.20 -17.44 17.63
C PHE A 4 -90.78 -17.83 16.18
N ALA A 5 -89.47 -17.75 15.94
CA ALA A 5 -88.58 -18.63 15.16
C ALA A 5 -88.79 -18.96 13.66
N GLY A 6 -87.71 -18.82 12.90
CA GLY A 6 -87.49 -19.49 11.62
C GLY A 6 -86.13 -19.17 10.97
N TYR A 7 -85.15 -20.04 11.19
CA TYR A 7 -83.74 -20.03 10.76
C TYR A 7 -83.47 -20.02 9.23
N SER A 8 -82.42 -19.34 8.75
CA SER A 8 -81.11 -19.92 8.30
C SER A 8 -80.37 -19.18 7.17
N ARG A 9 -79.04 -19.04 7.37
CA ARG A 9 -77.89 -18.94 6.42
C ARG A 9 -77.78 -17.65 5.55
N ALA A 10 -76.60 -17.13 5.18
CA ALA A 10 -75.23 -17.67 5.14
C ALA A 10 -74.14 -16.57 5.26
N ALA A 11 -72.99 -17.02 5.77
CA ALA A 11 -71.60 -16.65 5.46
C ALA A 11 -71.25 -15.24 4.91
N GLY A 12 -70.55 -14.46 5.75
CA GLY A 12 -69.71 -13.34 5.34
C GLY A 12 -68.26 -13.57 5.79
N VAL A 13 -67.40 -13.83 4.80
CA VAL A 13 -65.94 -14.03 4.87
C VAL A 13 -65.22 -12.76 5.31
N TRP A 14 -64.34 -12.78 6.32
CA TRP A 14 -63.15 -11.89 6.37
C TRP A 14 -61.98 -12.62 7.05
N ARG A 15 -61.02 -13.07 6.22
CA ARG A 15 -59.72 -13.59 6.66
C ARG A 15 -58.89 -12.44 7.21
N ARG A 16 -58.45 -12.54 8.48
CA ARG A 16 -57.33 -11.75 9.00
C ARG A 16 -56.03 -12.43 8.59
N GLY A 17 -55.31 -11.83 7.65
CA GLY A 17 -53.99 -12.28 7.23
C GLY A 17 -53.14 -11.09 6.83
N ALA A 18 -51.89 -11.10 7.30
CA ALA A 18 -50.76 -10.27 6.88
C ALA A 18 -50.75 -8.80 7.35
N LEU A 19 -50.21 -8.56 8.55
CA LEU A 19 -49.58 -7.28 8.88
C LEU A 19 -48.44 -7.47 9.89
N VAL A 20 -47.48 -8.35 9.58
CA VAL A 20 -46.15 -8.38 10.23
C VAL A 20 -45.12 -8.87 9.20
N ALA A 21 -44.72 -8.02 8.26
CA ALA A 21 -43.55 -8.28 7.41
C ALA A 21 -43.10 -6.98 6.71
N LEU A 22 -42.75 -5.93 7.46
CA LEU A 22 -42.19 -4.72 6.83
C LEU A 22 -41.24 -3.92 7.73
N VAL A 23 -40.34 -4.59 8.48
CA VAL A 23 -39.29 -3.89 9.26
C VAL A 23 -37.87 -4.48 9.10
N VAL A 24 -37.65 -5.64 8.47
CA VAL A 24 -36.30 -6.27 8.48
C VAL A 24 -35.44 -6.05 7.22
N VAL A 25 -35.97 -5.47 6.13
CA VAL A 25 -35.20 -5.35 4.88
C VAL A 25 -34.32 -4.08 4.80
N ALA A 26 -34.47 -3.11 5.70
CA ALA A 26 -33.69 -1.86 5.66
C ALA A 26 -32.31 -1.94 6.35
N SER A 27 -32.04 -2.97 7.18
CA SER A 27 -30.82 -3.03 8.00
C SER A 27 -29.67 -3.80 7.36
N ALA A 28 -29.92 -4.55 6.27
CA ALA A 28 -28.86 -5.29 5.56
C ALA A 28 -28.13 -4.43 4.51
N ALA A 29 -28.78 -3.40 3.96
CA ALA A 29 -28.19 -2.53 2.94
C ALA A 29 -27.20 -1.51 3.53
N THR A 30 -27.38 -1.06 4.78
CA THR A 30 -26.48 -0.12 5.45
C THR A 30 -25.16 -0.78 5.89
N LEU A 31 -25.16 -2.06 6.24
CA LEU A 31 -23.94 -2.81 6.61
C LEU A 31 -23.07 -3.17 5.39
N LEU A 32 -23.67 -3.42 4.22
CA LEU A 32 -22.94 -3.71 2.99
C LEU A 32 -22.28 -2.46 2.38
N CYS A 33 -22.92 -1.29 2.46
CA CYS A 33 -22.34 -0.04 1.93
C CYS A 33 -21.18 0.51 2.79
N ALA A 34 -21.21 0.30 4.12
CA ALA A 34 -20.11 0.72 5.00
C ALA A 34 -18.82 -0.08 4.75
N GLY A 35 -18.95 -1.39 4.49
CA GLY A 35 -17.81 -2.27 4.22
C GLY A 35 -17.09 -1.95 2.91
N CYS A 36 -17.80 -1.59 1.84
CA CYS A 36 -17.19 -1.23 0.57
C CYS A 36 -16.55 0.17 0.59
N ARG A 37 -17.19 1.17 1.22
CA ARG A 37 -16.62 2.53 1.35
C ARG A 37 -15.39 2.59 2.24
N GLY A 38 -15.37 1.85 3.35
CA GLY A 38 -14.19 1.78 4.22
C GLY A 38 -13.01 1.07 3.56
N ARG A 39 -13.27 0.12 2.66
CA ARG A 39 -12.24 -0.60 1.90
C ARG A 39 -11.56 0.25 0.84
N SER A 40 -12.31 1.05 0.08
CA SER A 40 -11.71 1.93 -0.91
C SER A 40 -10.88 3.03 -0.25
N ALA A 41 -11.39 3.62 0.85
CA ALA A 41 -10.71 4.72 1.53
C ALA A 41 -9.29 4.41 2.02
N LEU A 42 -9.05 3.20 2.54
CA LEU A 42 -7.72 2.78 3.02
C LEU A 42 -6.73 2.61 1.86
N ARG A 43 -7.15 1.97 0.77
CA ARG A 43 -6.33 1.86 -0.43
C ARG A 43 -6.05 3.25 -1.02
N ASP A 44 -7.06 4.10 -1.13
CA ASP A 44 -6.93 5.45 -1.66
C ASP A 44 -5.96 6.29 -0.80
N GLU A 45 -5.96 6.09 0.53
CA GLU A 45 -5.00 6.70 1.44
C GLU A 45 -3.56 6.25 1.14
N VAL A 46 -3.29 4.95 1.03
CA VAL A 46 -1.95 4.44 0.66
C VAL A 46 -1.55 4.93 -0.72
N MET A 47 -2.42 4.80 -1.72
CA MET A 47 -2.16 5.24 -3.09
C MET A 47 -1.89 6.75 -3.18
N SER A 48 -2.47 7.57 -2.29
CA SER A 48 -2.19 9.02 -2.26
C SER A 48 -0.73 9.36 -1.96
N TYR A 49 0.04 8.40 -1.42
CA TYR A 49 1.47 8.55 -1.24
C TYR A 49 2.27 8.34 -2.53
N PHE A 50 1.72 7.76 -3.59
CA PHE A 50 2.45 7.40 -4.80
C PHE A 50 1.95 8.19 -6.01
N PRO A 51 2.81 8.47 -7.00
CA PRO A 51 2.36 9.00 -8.29
C PRO A 51 1.40 8.02 -8.97
N ASN A 52 0.48 8.54 -9.78
CA ASN A 52 -0.58 7.76 -10.40
C ASN A 52 -0.62 7.90 -11.93
N ASN A 53 0.51 8.25 -12.53
CA ASN A 53 0.64 8.41 -13.98
C ASN A 53 1.80 7.57 -14.51
N GLU A 54 1.54 6.85 -15.59
CA GLU A 54 2.59 6.18 -16.37
C GLU A 54 3.61 7.23 -16.88
N GLY A 55 4.85 6.79 -17.04
CA GLY A 55 5.99 7.64 -17.37
C GLY A 55 6.45 8.58 -16.24
N PHE A 56 5.84 8.53 -15.05
CA PHE A 56 6.43 9.21 -13.88
C PHE A 56 7.81 8.61 -13.63
N THR A 57 8.80 9.48 -13.46
CA THR A 57 10.20 9.09 -13.31
C THR A 57 10.77 9.66 -12.02
N TRP A 58 11.58 8.87 -11.34
CA TRP A 58 12.40 9.28 -10.21
C TRP A 58 13.87 9.20 -10.56
N THR A 59 14.64 10.17 -10.09
CA THR A 59 16.11 10.11 -10.08
C THR A 59 16.60 10.31 -8.65
N TYR A 60 17.41 9.37 -8.16
CA TYR A 60 17.95 9.39 -6.80
C TYR A 60 19.47 9.47 -6.83
N PHE A 61 20.04 10.12 -5.81
CA PHE A 61 21.48 10.14 -5.54
C PHE A 61 21.74 9.88 -4.06
N GLY A 62 22.91 9.35 -3.73
CA GLY A 62 23.22 8.93 -2.38
C GLY A 62 24.68 8.61 -2.11
N PHE A 63 24.88 7.83 -1.05
CA PHE A 63 26.16 7.42 -0.51
C PHE A 63 27.09 6.81 -1.56
N ALA A 64 28.39 7.14 -1.48
CA ALA A 64 29.46 6.61 -2.34
C ALA A 64 29.14 6.70 -3.85
N GLU A 65 28.70 7.88 -4.30
CA GLU A 65 28.37 8.15 -5.71
C GLU A 65 27.22 7.31 -6.27
N TYR A 66 26.48 6.62 -5.39
CA TYR A 66 25.29 5.89 -5.80
C TYR A 66 24.28 6.83 -6.44
N GLY A 67 23.75 6.40 -7.58
CA GLY A 67 22.56 6.99 -8.16
C GLY A 67 21.80 5.96 -8.96
N HIS A 68 20.50 6.18 -9.11
CA HIS A 68 19.66 5.36 -9.96
C HIS A 68 18.48 6.16 -10.49
N LYS A 69 17.90 5.66 -11.57
CA LYS A 69 16.69 6.20 -12.17
C LYS A 69 15.68 5.08 -12.36
N MET A 70 14.41 5.37 -12.12
CA MET A 70 13.30 4.44 -12.35
C MET A 70 12.07 5.15 -12.89
N SER A 71 11.20 4.42 -13.61
CA SER A 71 9.94 4.93 -14.17
C SER A 71 8.78 3.97 -13.97
N ILE A 72 7.57 4.52 -13.84
CA ILE A 72 6.34 3.72 -13.94
C ILE A 72 6.09 3.44 -15.42
N ASP A 73 6.23 2.19 -15.82
CA ASP A 73 6.02 1.78 -17.21
C ASP A 73 4.55 1.54 -17.49
N ARG A 74 3.83 0.96 -16.50
CA ARG A 74 2.42 0.61 -16.64
C ARG A 74 1.67 0.60 -15.32
N ILE A 75 0.41 1.02 -15.35
CA ILE A 75 -0.53 0.92 -14.23
C ILE A 75 -1.71 0.03 -14.63
N THR A 76 -1.81 -1.14 -13.99
CA THR A 76 -2.88 -2.11 -14.27
C THR A 76 -3.86 -2.22 -13.11
N ASN A 77 -5.16 -2.13 -13.41
CA ASN A 77 -6.24 -2.44 -12.47
C ASN A 77 -6.70 -3.89 -12.65
N THR A 78 -6.42 -4.75 -11.66
CA THR A 78 -6.84 -6.15 -11.69
C THR A 78 -8.27 -6.29 -11.17
N LYS A 79 -9.13 -7.02 -11.88
CA LYS A 79 -10.56 -7.13 -11.53
C LYS A 79 -10.82 -7.97 -10.26
N SER A 80 -9.93 -8.89 -9.92
CA SER A 80 -9.99 -9.71 -8.71
C SER A 80 -8.55 -10.09 -8.32
N PRO A 81 -8.07 -9.73 -7.12
CA PRO A 81 -8.81 -9.23 -5.96
C PRO A 81 -9.09 -7.71 -5.95
N GLY A 82 -8.97 -7.00 -7.07
CA GLY A 82 -9.18 -5.54 -7.10
C GLY A 82 -7.90 -4.74 -6.85
N ASN A 83 -6.72 -5.34 -7.07
CA ASN A 83 -5.43 -4.69 -6.84
C ASN A 83 -5.10 -3.71 -7.97
N VAL A 84 -4.35 -2.67 -7.64
CA VAL A 84 -3.66 -1.81 -8.61
C VAL A 84 -2.20 -2.23 -8.62
N VAL A 85 -1.63 -2.49 -9.79
CA VAL A 85 -0.24 -2.91 -9.95
C VAL A 85 0.49 -1.87 -10.78
N TYR A 86 1.57 -1.32 -10.24
CA TYR A 86 2.50 -0.48 -10.99
C TYR A 86 3.69 -1.35 -11.38
N GLU A 87 3.95 -1.44 -12.67
CA GLU A 87 5.15 -2.06 -13.22
C GLU A 87 6.21 -0.97 -13.40
N ILE A 88 7.39 -1.19 -12.82
CA ILE A 88 8.45 -0.21 -12.72
C ILE A 88 9.74 -0.82 -13.25
N SER A 89 10.40 -0.13 -14.17
CA SER A 89 11.77 -0.43 -14.57
C SER A 89 12.72 0.67 -14.10
N GLY A 90 13.98 0.31 -13.91
CA GLY A 90 15.03 1.26 -13.59
C GLY A 90 16.42 0.71 -13.82
N ALA A 91 17.40 1.56 -13.59
CA ALA A 91 18.80 1.19 -13.62
C ALA A 91 19.60 2.00 -12.60
N VAL A 92 20.54 1.33 -11.94
CA VAL A 92 21.62 1.99 -11.18
C VAL A 92 22.60 2.61 -12.18
N PHE A 93 23.15 3.77 -11.86
CA PHE A 93 24.11 4.41 -12.74
C PHE A 93 25.43 3.65 -12.75
N ASP A 94 25.92 3.33 -13.94
CA ASP A 94 27.20 2.67 -14.14
C ASP A 94 28.34 3.71 -14.07
N MET A 95 29.10 3.69 -12.97
CA MET A 95 30.27 4.56 -12.80
C MET A 95 31.53 4.04 -13.52
N SER A 96 31.47 2.83 -14.09
CA SER A 96 32.59 2.23 -14.83
C SER A 96 32.61 2.58 -16.32
N ASP A 97 31.67 3.41 -16.80
CA ASP A 97 31.53 3.76 -18.22
C ASP A 97 31.46 2.51 -19.14
N GLY A 98 30.79 1.45 -18.66
CA GLY A 98 30.63 0.18 -19.39
C GLY A 98 31.72 -0.85 -19.17
N GLU A 99 32.78 -0.56 -18.42
CA GLU A 99 33.89 -1.51 -18.19
C GLU A 99 33.50 -2.71 -17.32
N SER A 100 32.49 -2.57 -16.45
CA SER A 100 32.12 -3.64 -15.51
C SER A 100 31.45 -4.85 -16.16
N GLY A 101 30.81 -4.68 -17.33
CA GLY A 101 30.01 -5.72 -17.98
C GLY A 101 28.81 -6.23 -17.17
N ARG A 102 28.45 -5.56 -16.07
CA ARG A 102 27.32 -5.95 -15.20
C ARG A 102 26.01 -5.39 -15.74
N ASP A 103 24.92 -6.07 -15.38
CA ASP A 103 23.56 -5.56 -15.63
C ASP A 103 23.12 -4.67 -14.46
N PHE A 104 23.03 -3.37 -14.71
CA PHE A 104 22.58 -2.40 -13.72
C PHE A 104 21.07 -2.22 -13.70
N SER A 105 20.34 -2.89 -14.60
CA SER A 105 18.90 -2.82 -14.65
C SER A 105 18.23 -3.56 -13.48
N PHE A 106 17.04 -3.09 -13.14
CA PHE A 106 16.17 -3.75 -12.20
C PHE A 106 14.72 -3.56 -12.59
N GLY A 107 13.87 -4.48 -12.14
CA GLY A 107 12.43 -4.42 -12.31
C GLY A 107 11.73 -4.59 -10.97
N LEU A 108 10.73 -3.76 -10.70
CA LEU A 108 9.92 -3.77 -9.49
C LEU A 108 8.43 -3.80 -9.83
N GLU A 109 7.62 -4.32 -8.91
CA GLU A 109 6.18 -4.09 -8.89
C GLU A 109 5.78 -3.42 -7.58
N TYR A 110 4.93 -2.38 -7.67
CA TYR A 110 4.16 -1.91 -6.51
C TYR A 110 2.73 -2.43 -6.62
N ILE A 111 2.38 -3.31 -5.69
CA ILE A 111 1.08 -3.99 -5.66
C ILE A 111 0.25 -3.38 -4.54
N PHE A 112 -0.69 -2.52 -4.91
CA PHE A 112 -1.66 -1.92 -4.00
C PHE A 112 -2.82 -2.88 -3.78
N THR A 113 -3.00 -3.28 -2.52
CA THR A 113 -4.09 -4.14 -2.08
C THR A 113 -5.21 -3.31 -1.46
N ARG A 114 -5.93 -3.87 -0.48
CA ARG A 114 -7.03 -3.18 0.21
C ARG A 114 -6.54 -2.03 1.10
N ASP A 115 -5.40 -2.21 1.73
CA ASP A 115 -4.93 -1.31 2.80
C ASP A 115 -3.40 -1.24 2.88
N ASP A 116 -2.68 -1.90 1.97
CA ASP A 116 -1.22 -1.82 1.89
C ASP A 116 -0.72 -1.76 0.45
N VAL A 117 0.53 -1.35 0.31
CA VAL A 117 1.31 -1.48 -0.92
C VAL A 117 2.54 -2.31 -0.64
N ARG A 118 2.80 -3.25 -1.55
CA ARG A 118 3.94 -4.17 -1.47
C ARG A 118 4.89 -3.93 -2.61
N GLU A 119 6.18 -3.86 -2.32
CA GLU A 119 7.25 -3.92 -3.31
C GLU A 119 7.60 -5.38 -3.56
N ARG A 120 7.65 -5.75 -4.83
CA ARG A 120 8.18 -7.03 -5.29
C ARG A 120 9.34 -6.78 -6.23
N ILE A 121 10.48 -7.41 -5.97
CA ILE A 121 11.65 -7.25 -6.82
C ILE A 121 11.64 -8.36 -7.87
N LEU A 122 11.45 -8.00 -9.13
CA LEU A 122 11.39 -8.97 -10.23
C LEU A 122 12.77 -9.46 -10.64
N HIS A 123 13.74 -8.54 -10.68
CA HIS A 123 15.16 -8.83 -10.90
C HIS A 123 16.00 -7.65 -10.42
N LYS A 124 17.20 -7.95 -9.92
CA LYS A 124 18.25 -6.98 -9.57
C LYS A 124 19.61 -7.69 -9.47
N ASP A 125 20.68 -7.03 -9.89
CA ASP A 125 22.06 -7.40 -9.51
C ASP A 125 22.59 -6.43 -8.44
N VAL A 126 22.52 -5.13 -8.73
CA VAL A 126 23.20 -4.07 -7.94
C VAL A 126 22.26 -3.17 -7.13
N PHE A 127 20.95 -3.45 -7.13
CA PHE A 127 19.97 -2.63 -6.40
C PHE A 127 20.01 -2.90 -4.88
N PRO A 128 20.11 -1.86 -4.02
CA PRO A 128 20.53 -2.01 -2.62
C PRO A 128 19.45 -2.51 -1.66
N HIS A 129 18.18 -2.59 -2.06
CA HIS A 129 17.12 -3.08 -1.17
C HIS A 129 17.36 -4.55 -0.81
N ARG A 130 17.35 -4.89 0.48
CA ARG A 130 17.60 -6.28 0.93
C ARG A 130 16.32 -7.08 1.17
N ILE A 131 15.26 -6.40 1.60
CA ILE A 131 13.98 -7.04 1.95
C ILE A 131 13.12 -7.19 0.69
N ASP A 132 12.93 -8.42 0.22
CA ASP A 132 12.01 -8.73 -0.89
C ASP A 132 10.60 -9.06 -0.38
N GLY A 133 9.57 -8.70 -1.13
CA GLY A 133 8.17 -8.77 -0.70
C GLY A 133 7.80 -7.77 0.40
N LEU A 134 8.52 -6.65 0.46
CA LEU A 134 8.35 -5.61 1.47
C LEU A 134 6.94 -5.03 1.44
N VAL A 135 6.22 -5.08 2.57
CA VAL A 135 5.01 -4.28 2.79
C VAL A 135 5.44 -2.84 3.09
N MET A 136 5.55 -2.00 2.06
CA MET A 136 6.13 -0.66 2.13
C MET A 136 5.32 0.27 3.02
N LEU A 137 4.01 0.35 2.82
CA LEU A 137 3.16 1.28 3.56
C LEU A 137 1.81 0.63 3.79
N LYS A 138 1.27 0.82 5.00
CA LYS A 138 -0.03 0.27 5.41
C LYS A 138 -0.91 1.35 6.03
N ALA A 139 -2.16 1.40 5.59
CA ALA A 139 -3.18 2.28 6.17
C ALA A 139 -3.73 1.71 7.50
N PRO A 140 -4.20 2.58 8.41
CA PRO A 140 -4.18 4.05 8.32
C PRO A 140 -2.75 4.59 8.47
N VAL A 141 -2.41 5.62 7.69
CA VAL A 141 -1.06 6.21 7.69
C VAL A 141 -0.97 7.24 8.81
N LYS A 142 -0.59 6.77 10.01
CA LYS A 142 -0.47 7.57 11.23
C LYS A 142 0.72 7.12 12.06
N GLU A 143 1.27 8.02 12.87
CA GLU A 143 2.35 7.70 13.82
C GLU A 143 1.98 6.51 14.72
N GLU A 144 3.00 5.72 15.06
CA GLU A 144 2.91 4.49 15.88
C GLU A 144 2.07 3.36 15.27
N GLN A 145 1.58 3.49 14.04
CA GLN A 145 1.02 2.36 13.28
C GLN A 145 2.13 1.32 13.05
N LYS A 146 1.83 0.05 13.33
CA LYS A 146 2.76 -1.08 13.21
C LYS A 146 2.17 -2.19 12.36
N TRP A 147 3.03 -2.92 11.67
CA TRP A 147 2.68 -4.18 11.02
C TRP A 147 3.90 -5.09 10.99
N SER A 148 3.64 -6.39 10.93
CA SER A 148 4.67 -7.42 10.76
C SER A 148 4.29 -8.25 9.55
N PHE A 149 5.29 -8.73 8.82
CA PHE A 149 5.11 -9.57 7.67
C PHE A 149 6.34 -10.47 7.47
N ARG A 150 6.13 -11.54 6.71
CA ARG A 150 7.20 -12.42 6.28
C ARG A 150 7.64 -12.03 4.87
N ALA A 151 8.91 -11.72 4.71
CA ALA A 151 9.54 -11.41 3.42
C ALA A 151 9.64 -12.68 2.54
N GLU A 152 9.96 -12.51 1.25
CA GLU A 152 10.03 -13.65 0.32
C GLU A 152 11.16 -14.64 0.66
N ASP A 153 12.25 -14.15 1.26
CA ASP A 153 13.36 -14.98 1.77
C ASP A 153 13.01 -15.76 3.06
N GLY A 154 11.81 -15.53 3.60
CA GLY A 154 11.30 -16.15 4.81
C GLY A 154 11.63 -15.41 6.11
N SER A 155 12.35 -14.28 6.03
CA SER A 155 12.69 -13.43 7.18
C SER A 155 11.43 -12.75 7.74
N GLU A 156 11.34 -12.66 9.07
CA GLU A 156 10.31 -11.87 9.74
C GLU A 156 10.73 -10.40 9.78
N VAL A 157 9.81 -9.51 9.40
CA VAL A 157 10.05 -8.07 9.32
C VAL A 157 9.00 -7.34 10.12
N ASP A 158 9.45 -6.51 11.06
CA ASP A 158 8.60 -5.57 11.80
C ASP A 158 8.74 -4.18 11.20
N ALA A 159 7.61 -3.49 11.06
CA ALA A 159 7.55 -2.14 10.50
C ALA A 159 6.74 -1.20 11.39
N ARG A 160 7.13 0.09 11.41
CA ARG A 160 6.43 1.14 12.16
C ARG A 160 6.52 2.48 11.45
N ILE A 161 5.42 3.23 11.44
CA ILE A 161 5.45 4.67 11.14
C ILE A 161 6.01 5.42 12.36
N THR A 162 7.24 5.91 12.26
CA THR A 162 7.95 6.62 13.34
C THR A 162 7.55 8.09 13.41
N ARG A 163 7.16 8.68 12.28
CA ARG A 163 6.83 10.10 12.18
C ARG A 163 5.85 10.38 11.05
N THR A 164 4.97 11.36 11.23
CA THR A 164 4.20 11.97 10.14
C THR A 164 4.22 13.50 10.24
N GLY A 165 3.95 14.17 9.13
CA GLY A 165 3.91 15.63 9.14
C GLY A 165 3.65 16.22 7.77
N LYS A 166 3.93 17.52 7.67
CA LYS A 166 4.02 18.26 6.41
C LYS A 166 5.44 18.75 6.24
N ASP A 167 5.98 18.58 5.05
CA ASP A 167 7.29 19.10 4.69
C ASP A 167 7.20 20.63 4.52
N LEU A 168 8.23 21.35 4.97
CA LEU A 168 8.20 22.81 4.98
C LEU A 168 8.50 23.42 3.61
N ASP A 169 9.17 22.68 2.73
CA ASP A 169 9.64 23.19 1.43
C ASP A 169 8.57 23.03 0.35
N ASP A 170 7.80 21.94 0.39
CA ASP A 170 6.80 21.60 -0.64
C ASP A 170 5.35 21.47 -0.12
N ASP A 171 5.11 21.63 1.19
CA ASP A 171 3.82 21.44 1.90
C ASP A 171 3.17 20.05 1.70
N LEU A 172 3.93 19.07 1.19
CA LEU A 172 3.43 17.71 1.03
C LEU A 172 3.41 16.99 2.37
N ALA A 173 2.33 16.26 2.62
CA ALA A 173 2.27 15.37 3.76
C ALA A 173 3.30 14.23 3.58
N TYR A 174 4.03 13.90 4.65
CA TYR A 174 5.01 12.84 4.67
C TYR A 174 4.76 11.86 5.81
N CYS A 175 5.28 10.64 5.65
CA CYS A 175 5.48 9.70 6.74
C CYS A 175 6.85 9.03 6.64
N GLU A 176 7.44 8.73 7.79
CA GLU A 176 8.68 7.97 7.92
C GLU A 176 8.36 6.58 8.45
N VAL A 177 8.90 5.55 7.80
CA VAL A 177 8.68 4.15 8.15
C VAL A 177 10.03 3.50 8.43
N GLU A 178 10.15 2.89 9.61
CA GLU A 178 11.26 2.02 9.97
C GLU A 178 10.86 0.56 9.77
N TYR A 179 11.76 -0.24 9.20
CA TYR A 179 11.67 -1.69 9.06
C TYR A 179 12.85 -2.34 9.77
N THR A 180 12.60 -3.43 10.49
CA THR A 180 13.63 -4.16 11.23
C THR A 180 13.49 -5.66 11.02
N THR A 181 14.61 -6.35 10.83
CA THR A 181 14.66 -7.82 10.73
C THR A 181 15.86 -8.37 11.50
N PRO A 182 15.77 -9.56 12.12
CA PRO A 182 16.89 -10.17 12.82
C PRO A 182 18.10 -10.39 11.90
N ASP A 183 19.25 -9.85 12.28
CA ASP A 183 20.54 -10.07 11.62
C ASP A 183 21.65 -10.02 12.67
N ALA A 184 22.19 -11.18 13.04
CA ALA A 184 23.20 -11.30 14.09
C ALA A 184 24.53 -10.60 13.75
N SER A 185 24.75 -10.22 12.49
CA SER A 185 25.93 -9.46 12.07
C SER A 185 25.80 -7.96 12.29
N MET A 186 24.60 -7.48 12.63
CA MET A 186 24.27 -6.06 12.77
C MET A 186 24.27 -5.60 14.24
N PRO A 187 24.35 -4.28 14.51
CA PRO A 187 24.24 -3.73 15.85
C PRO A 187 22.90 -4.13 16.47
N ASP A 188 22.93 -4.51 17.75
CA ASP A 188 21.78 -5.02 18.49
C ASP A 188 21.10 -6.25 17.85
N GLY A 189 21.79 -6.94 16.94
CA GLY A 189 21.27 -8.13 16.23
C GLY A 189 20.15 -7.82 15.23
N LEU A 190 20.05 -6.57 14.74
CA LEU A 190 18.95 -6.13 13.88
C LEU A 190 19.46 -5.34 12.67
N TYR A 191 19.07 -5.79 11.48
CA TYR A 191 19.15 -4.97 10.28
C TYR A 191 18.01 -3.95 10.27
N ARG A 192 18.29 -2.72 9.82
CA ARG A 192 17.32 -1.61 9.76
C ARG A 192 17.29 -0.97 8.38
N GLU A 193 16.08 -0.70 7.90
CA GLU A 193 15.82 0.20 6.78
C GLU A 193 14.86 1.31 7.23
N THR A 194 15.07 2.53 6.75
CA THR A 194 14.13 3.64 6.92
C THR A 194 13.76 4.18 5.56
N ARG A 195 12.46 4.38 5.31
CA ARG A 195 11.95 5.04 4.10
C ARG A 195 11.11 6.25 4.49
N VAL A 196 11.30 7.35 3.78
CA VAL A 196 10.41 8.52 3.87
C VAL A 196 9.52 8.53 2.64
N PHE A 197 8.20 8.59 2.85
CA PHE A 197 7.21 8.69 1.80
C PHE A 197 6.59 10.09 1.80
N LYS A 198 6.43 10.70 0.62
CA LYS A 198 5.71 11.98 0.45
C LYS A 198 4.53 11.82 -0.48
N LYS A 199 3.41 12.49 -0.17
CA LYS A 199 2.20 12.43 -0.99
C LYS A 199 2.45 12.77 -2.46
N GLY A 200 1.97 11.90 -3.34
CA GLY A 200 2.13 12.00 -4.80
C GLY A 200 3.54 11.74 -5.33
N LEU A 201 4.53 11.46 -4.47
CA LEU A 201 5.93 11.25 -4.86
C LEU A 201 6.44 9.84 -4.57
N GLY A 202 5.83 9.09 -3.67
CA GLY A 202 6.31 7.77 -3.26
C GLY A 202 7.47 7.90 -2.28
N VAL A 203 8.46 7.02 -2.40
CA VAL A 203 9.69 7.06 -1.58
C VAL A 203 10.53 8.27 -2.00
N VAL A 204 10.92 9.10 -1.05
CA VAL A 204 11.78 10.27 -1.31
C VAL A 204 13.13 10.19 -0.61
N ALA A 205 13.27 9.30 0.37
CA ALA A 205 14.55 8.98 0.99
C ALA A 205 14.56 7.53 1.46
N PHE A 206 15.74 6.93 1.41
CA PHE A 206 16.02 5.60 1.92
C PHE A 206 17.32 5.63 2.72
N LYS A 207 17.35 4.85 3.79
CA LYS A 207 18.51 4.64 4.64
C LYS A 207 18.55 3.19 5.08
N SER A 208 19.72 2.58 5.13
CA SER A 208 19.92 1.25 5.71
C SER A 208 21.28 1.09 6.37
N THR A 209 21.34 0.16 7.33
CA THR A 209 22.61 -0.25 7.96
C THR A 209 23.24 -1.37 7.12
N ILE A 210 24.27 -1.07 6.33
CA ILE A 210 24.92 -2.06 5.46
C ILE A 210 26.04 -2.83 6.16
N LEU A 211 26.65 -2.23 7.19
CA LEU A 211 27.60 -2.83 8.13
C LEU A 211 27.38 -2.19 9.51
N PRO A 212 27.90 -2.75 10.61
CA PRO A 212 27.67 -2.22 11.97
C PRO A 212 27.85 -0.71 12.13
N ASP A 213 28.83 -0.14 11.43
CA ASP A 213 29.15 1.29 11.51
C ASP A 213 29.03 2.01 10.15
N VAL A 214 28.39 1.37 9.16
CA VAL A 214 28.24 1.96 7.82
C VAL A 214 26.78 2.03 7.44
N GLU A 215 26.37 3.26 7.18
CA GLU A 215 25.05 3.60 6.69
C GLU A 215 25.10 3.84 5.19
N PHE A 216 24.17 3.23 4.48
CA PHE A 216 23.88 3.54 3.10
C PHE A 216 22.62 4.39 3.05
N SER A 217 22.61 5.44 2.25
CA SER A 217 21.42 6.26 2.05
C SER A 217 21.36 6.85 0.66
N TYR A 218 20.16 7.13 0.18
CA TYR A 218 19.92 7.92 -1.01
C TYR A 218 18.66 8.76 -0.85
N SER A 219 18.54 9.83 -1.64
CA SER A 219 17.39 10.74 -1.62
C SER A 219 16.99 11.15 -3.02
N LEU A 220 15.71 11.47 -3.17
CA LEU A 220 15.12 11.90 -4.43
C LEU A 220 15.73 13.23 -4.84
N ALA A 221 16.36 13.25 -6.00
CA ALA A 221 17.00 14.44 -6.55
C ALA A 221 16.09 15.19 -7.52
N SER A 222 15.35 14.44 -8.35
CA SER A 222 14.40 15.03 -9.29
C SER A 222 13.30 14.05 -9.70
N THR A 223 12.21 14.61 -10.20
CA THR A 223 11.13 13.85 -10.84
C THR A 223 10.84 14.44 -12.20
N SER A 224 10.32 13.61 -13.11
CA SER A 224 9.74 14.08 -14.37
C SER A 224 8.43 13.36 -14.64
N ARG A 225 7.53 14.04 -15.34
CA ARG A 225 6.26 13.46 -15.80
C ARG A 225 6.32 13.33 -17.31
N SER A 226 5.88 12.20 -17.86
CA SER A 226 5.46 12.17 -19.26
C SER A 226 4.42 13.26 -19.47
N ARG A 227 4.61 14.09 -20.51
CA ARG A 227 3.57 15.02 -20.96
C ARG A 227 2.37 14.24 -21.50
#